data_AF-A0A8B7DNK3-F1
#
_entry.id   AF-A0A8B7DNK3-F1
#
_cell.length_a   1.000
_cell.length_b   1.000
_cell.length_c   1.000
_cell.angle_alpha   90.00
_cell.angle_beta   90.00
_cell.angle_gamma   90.00
#
_symmetry.space_group_name_H-M   'P 1'
#
loop_
_entity.id
_entity.type
_entity.pdbx_description
1 polymer ?
#
loop_
_entity_poly.entity_id
_entity_poly.type
_entity_poly.pdbx_seq_one_letter_code
_entity_poly.pdbx_strand_id
1 'polypeptide(L)'
;MAEDFAISPLSVITKLYYSDPGILNRLEDISNHFRSLLKDDYTKIPLINEVPLELIPPNSLVRFKAMVQDMFDPEFYFGQYETINKISGENNIQLGCFTDTINCHHDNEINYESARNVTLQRFTFCCIPIPGLNAWLKNKNSQTLLFHHYTGSVSKKRPADDNNMEEDKIISDTCKKSKKDIQNETVAELLHDQVDISKNIPQLQEDDQTVFIK
;
A
#
# COMPACT_ATOMS: atom_id res chain seq x y z
N MET A 1 32.16 -4.04 2.22
CA MET A 1 31.36 -4.10 0.99
C MET A 1 30.11 -3.29 1.24
N ALA A 2 29.81 -2.30 0.41
CA ALA A 2 28.57 -1.55 0.56
C ALA A 2 27.40 -2.52 0.33
N GLU A 3 26.50 -2.62 1.29
CA GLU A 3 25.31 -3.45 1.13
C GLU A 3 24.41 -2.80 0.10
N ASP A 4 24.04 -3.58 -0.91
CA ASP A 4 23.15 -3.07 -1.96
C ASP A 4 21.72 -3.03 -1.40
N PHE A 5 21.34 -1.86 -0.92
CA PHE A 5 20.01 -1.56 -0.39
C PHE A 5 18.90 -1.80 -1.42
N ALA A 6 19.23 -1.83 -2.72
CA ALA A 6 18.27 -2.14 -3.77
C ALA A 6 17.97 -3.64 -3.84
N ILE A 7 18.98 -4.50 -3.61
CA ILE A 7 18.82 -5.96 -3.69
C ILE A 7 18.25 -6.53 -2.40
N SER A 8 18.66 -5.99 -1.24
CA SER A 8 18.26 -6.50 0.08
C SER A 8 17.84 -5.38 1.05
N PRO A 9 16.79 -4.61 0.74
CA PRO A 9 16.28 -3.54 1.60
C PRO A 9 15.89 -4.01 3.01
N LEU A 10 15.33 -5.22 3.13
CA LEU A 10 14.93 -5.77 4.44
C LEU A 10 16.10 -5.89 5.42
N SER A 11 17.29 -6.29 4.94
CA SER A 11 18.50 -6.36 5.79
C SER A 11 18.88 -4.99 6.36
N VAL A 12 18.77 -3.94 5.54
CA VAL A 12 19.03 -2.55 5.97
C VAL A 12 18.03 -2.15 7.05
N ILE A 13 16.74 -2.42 6.82
CA ILE A 13 15.66 -2.12 7.76
C ILE A 13 15.86 -2.87 9.09
N THR A 14 16.15 -4.16 9.03
CA THR A 14 16.44 -4.99 10.21
C THR A 14 17.61 -4.43 11.02
N LYS A 15 18.66 -3.96 10.37
CA LYS A 15 19.80 -3.33 11.05
C LYS A 15 19.46 -2.00 11.70
N LEU A 16 18.68 -1.16 11.02
CA LEU A 16 18.19 0.09 11.59
C LEU A 16 17.35 -0.19 12.85
N TYR A 17 16.47 -1.19 12.78
CA TYR A 17 15.67 -1.62 13.91
C TYR A 17 16.51 -2.14 15.08
N TYR A 18 17.49 -3.01 14.85
CA TYR A 18 18.36 -3.49 15.94
C TYR A 18 19.25 -2.39 16.53
N SER A 19 19.50 -1.31 15.78
CA SER A 19 20.21 -0.13 16.29
C SER A 19 19.32 0.77 17.15
N ASP A 20 18.06 0.95 16.75
CA ASP A 20 17.04 1.69 17.48
C ASP A 20 15.66 1.05 17.32
N PRO A 21 15.22 0.21 18.28
CA PRO A 21 13.89 -0.40 18.22
C PRO A 21 12.73 0.62 18.23
N GLY A 22 12.98 1.84 18.72
CA GLY A 22 12.01 2.93 18.72
C GLY A 22 11.66 3.46 17.32
N ILE A 23 12.42 3.06 16.29
CA ILE A 23 12.17 3.44 14.89
C ILE A 23 10.79 2.99 14.39
N LEU A 24 10.17 1.97 15.01
CA LEU A 24 8.81 1.54 14.68
C LEU A 24 7.75 2.63 14.91
N ASN A 25 8.00 3.55 15.84
CA ASN A 25 7.12 4.70 16.06
C ASN A 25 7.38 5.85 15.06
N ARG A 26 8.43 5.73 14.25
CA ARG A 26 8.90 6.74 13.31
C ARG A 26 9.26 6.09 11.98
N LEU A 27 8.33 5.31 11.41
CA LEU A 27 8.57 4.60 10.15
C LEU A 27 8.96 5.54 9.00
N GLU A 28 8.57 6.82 9.06
CA GLU A 28 9.00 7.84 8.10
C GLU A 28 10.53 8.05 8.09
N ASP A 29 11.22 7.81 9.22
CA ASP A 29 12.69 7.87 9.28
C ASP A 29 13.33 6.80 8.37
N ILE A 30 12.67 5.64 8.22
CA ILE A 30 13.11 4.59 7.29
C ILE A 30 12.93 5.07 5.86
N SER A 31 11.76 5.62 5.51
CA SER A 31 11.50 6.21 4.19
C SER A 31 12.56 7.28 3.84
N ASN A 32 12.86 8.16 4.79
CA ASN A 32 13.86 9.22 4.62
C ASN A 32 15.28 8.67 4.49
N HIS A 33 15.61 7.59 5.20
CA HIS A 33 16.89 6.91 5.04
C HIS A 33 17.07 6.40 3.60
N PHE A 34 16.07 5.71 3.05
CA PHE A 34 16.13 5.23 1.65
C PHE A 34 16.15 6.37 0.64
N ARG A 35 15.36 7.44 0.85
CA ARG A 35 15.44 8.66 0.00
C ARG A 35 16.86 9.25 0.00
N SER A 36 17.48 9.33 1.18
CA SER A 36 18.86 9.82 1.33
C SER A 36 19.88 8.93 0.61
N LEU A 37 19.73 7.60 0.68
CA LEU A 37 20.57 6.66 -0.05
C LEU A 37 20.43 6.81 -1.58
N LEU A 38 19.21 7.08 -2.05
CA LEU A 38 18.93 7.28 -3.47
C LEU A 38 19.45 8.63 -3.99
N LYS A 39 19.52 9.66 -3.13
CA LYS A 39 19.87 11.04 -3.52
C LYS A 39 18.98 11.54 -4.68
N ASP A 40 17.71 11.19 -4.62
CA ASP A 40 16.70 11.43 -5.66
C ASP A 40 16.99 10.81 -7.04
N ASP A 41 18.01 9.93 -7.14
CA ASP A 41 18.26 9.13 -8.33
C ASP A 41 17.55 7.78 -8.25
N TYR A 42 16.28 7.81 -8.60
CA TYR A 42 15.38 6.67 -8.64
C TYR A 42 15.67 5.71 -9.80
N THR A 43 16.50 6.10 -10.79
CA THR A 43 16.79 5.28 -11.97
C THR A 43 17.53 3.99 -11.62
N LYS A 44 18.24 3.98 -10.49
CA LYS A 44 18.91 2.79 -9.92
C LYS A 44 17.95 1.68 -9.50
N ILE A 45 16.68 2.01 -9.23
CA ILE A 45 15.67 1.06 -8.78
C ILE A 45 14.83 0.64 -9.99
N PRO A 46 14.63 -0.66 -10.25
CA PRO A 46 13.85 -1.11 -11.40
C PRO A 46 12.38 -0.67 -11.29
N LEU A 47 11.82 -0.21 -12.41
CA LEU A 47 10.39 0.05 -12.52
C LEU A 47 9.67 -1.25 -12.89
N ILE A 48 8.88 -1.79 -11.96
CA ILE A 48 8.19 -3.08 -12.14
C ILE A 48 7.22 -3.09 -13.33
N ASN A 49 6.75 -1.92 -13.77
CA ASN A 49 5.88 -1.78 -14.94
C ASN A 49 6.59 -2.02 -16.28
N GLU A 50 7.93 -1.96 -16.33
CA GLU A 50 8.74 -2.04 -17.55
C GLU A 50 9.67 -3.25 -17.59
N VAL A 51 9.86 -3.92 -16.44
CA VAL A 51 10.75 -5.07 -16.31
C VAL A 51 9.93 -6.35 -16.10
N PRO A 52 10.19 -7.43 -16.86
CA PRO A 52 9.59 -8.73 -16.61
C PRO A 52 9.78 -9.18 -15.15
N LEU A 53 8.71 -9.64 -14.51
CA LEU A 53 8.70 -9.95 -13.08
C LEU A 53 9.77 -10.99 -12.67
N GLU A 54 10.06 -11.94 -13.57
CA GLU A 54 11.04 -13.02 -13.40
C GLU A 54 12.49 -12.50 -13.26
N LEU A 55 12.78 -11.32 -13.81
CA LEU A 55 14.11 -10.70 -13.74
C LEU A 55 14.32 -9.89 -12.46
N ILE A 56 13.25 -9.65 -11.69
CA ILE A 56 13.31 -8.89 -10.44
C ILE A 56 13.48 -9.86 -9.28
N PRO A 57 14.60 -9.80 -8.53
CA PRO A 57 14.81 -10.65 -7.37
C PRO A 57 13.69 -10.48 -6.33
N PRO A 58 13.31 -11.56 -5.61
CA PRO A 58 12.37 -11.44 -4.49
C PRO A 58 12.99 -10.59 -3.37
N ASN A 59 12.14 -9.92 -2.59
CA ASN A 59 12.50 -9.03 -1.48
C ASN A 59 13.39 -7.85 -1.88
N SER A 60 13.39 -7.47 -3.16
CA SER A 60 14.16 -6.33 -3.67
C SER A 60 13.31 -5.06 -3.74
N LEU A 61 14.01 -3.93 -3.76
CA LEU A 61 13.38 -2.63 -3.87
C LEU A 61 12.98 -2.38 -5.33
N VAL A 62 11.73 -1.96 -5.56
CA VAL A 62 11.17 -1.68 -6.88
C VAL A 62 10.44 -0.34 -6.87
N ARG A 63 10.36 0.29 -8.04
CA ARG A 63 9.42 1.39 -8.28
C ARG A 63 8.17 0.85 -8.91
N PHE A 64 7.05 1.47 -8.59
CA PHE A 64 5.77 1.11 -9.18
C PHE A 64 5.00 2.37 -9.56
N LYS A 65 4.43 2.36 -10.76
CA LYS A 65 3.64 3.45 -11.31
C LYS A 65 2.25 2.94 -11.64
N ALA A 66 1.24 3.50 -11.00
CA ALA A 66 -0.15 3.11 -11.15
C ALA A 66 -1.09 4.29 -10.87
N MET A 67 -2.37 4.10 -11.17
CA MET A 67 -3.44 4.96 -10.70
C MET A 67 -4.05 4.32 -9.45
N VAL A 68 -4.16 5.08 -8.36
CA VAL A 68 -4.90 4.66 -7.17
C VAL A 68 -6.39 4.79 -7.47
N GLN A 69 -7.14 3.71 -7.33
CA GLN A 69 -8.58 3.67 -7.58
C GLN A 69 -9.39 3.72 -6.30
N ASP A 70 -8.91 3.08 -5.24
CA ASP A 70 -9.61 2.99 -3.97
C ASP A 70 -8.62 2.85 -2.82
N MET A 71 -9.09 3.15 -1.61
CA MET A 71 -8.39 2.94 -0.36
C MET A 71 -9.27 2.06 0.52
N PHE A 72 -8.75 0.89 0.90
CA PHE A 72 -9.45 0.00 1.80
C PHE A 72 -9.31 0.45 3.25
N ASP A 73 -10.15 -0.12 4.11
CA ASP A 73 -10.02 0.07 5.54
C ASP A 73 -8.61 -0.36 6.00
N PRO A 74 -8.04 0.34 7.00
CA PRO A 74 -6.71 0.02 7.46
C PRO A 74 -6.63 -1.38 8.07
N GLU A 75 -5.51 -2.06 7.81
CA GLU A 75 -5.20 -3.37 8.38
C GLU A 75 -4.28 -3.23 9.59
N PHE A 76 -4.61 -3.95 10.67
CA PHE A 76 -3.72 -4.11 11.82
C PHE A 76 -2.78 -5.30 11.61
N TYR A 77 -1.50 -5.11 11.93
CA TYR A 77 -0.48 -6.14 11.85
C TYR A 77 0.52 -6.00 12.98
N PHE A 78 1.34 -7.03 13.23
CA PHE A 78 2.45 -6.92 14.18
C PHE A 78 3.65 -6.28 13.50
N GLY A 79 4.00 -5.05 13.90
CA GLY A 79 5.25 -4.40 13.51
C GLY A 79 6.48 -5.10 14.08
N GLN A 80 6.36 -5.58 15.32
CA GLN A 80 7.26 -6.57 15.90
C GLN A 80 6.45 -7.61 16.67
N TYR A 81 6.96 -8.83 16.71
CA TYR A 81 6.34 -9.93 17.44
C TYR A 81 7.39 -10.81 18.12
N GLU A 82 7.01 -11.38 19.25
CA GLU A 82 7.82 -12.37 19.96
C GLU A 82 7.55 -13.77 19.43
N THR A 83 8.62 -14.53 19.25
CA THR A 83 8.59 -15.95 18.90
C THR A 83 9.28 -16.76 19.99
N ILE A 84 8.79 -17.96 20.25
CA ILE A 84 9.33 -18.91 21.22
C ILE A 84 9.82 -20.12 20.45
N ASN A 85 11.08 -20.51 20.66
CA ASN A 85 11.58 -21.77 20.14
C ASN A 85 11.03 -22.94 20.95
N LYS A 86 10.33 -23.87 20.30
CA LYS A 86 9.70 -25.04 20.90
C LYS A 86 10.70 -26.04 21.49
N ILE A 87 11.95 -26.03 21.01
CA ILE A 87 13.00 -26.96 21.43
C ILE A 87 13.80 -26.36 22.59
N SER A 88 14.29 -25.12 22.45
CA SER A 88 15.13 -24.47 23.46
C SER A 88 14.35 -23.69 24.51
N GLY A 89 13.10 -23.32 24.24
CA GLY A 89 12.31 -22.40 25.05
C GLY A 89 12.76 -20.94 24.96
N GLU A 90 13.67 -20.60 24.03
CA GLU A 90 14.22 -19.26 23.90
C GLU A 90 13.26 -18.31 23.19
N ASN A 91 13.13 -17.09 23.72
CA ASN A 91 12.28 -16.06 23.17
C ASN A 91 13.08 -15.09 22.29
N ASN A 92 12.61 -14.90 21.06
CA ASN A 92 13.24 -14.04 20.06
C ASN A 92 12.26 -13.01 19.53
N ILE A 93 12.71 -11.76 19.38
CA ILE A 93 11.92 -10.70 18.74
C ILE A 93 12.20 -10.71 17.24
N GLN A 94 11.12 -10.71 16.46
CA GLN A 94 11.14 -10.64 15.01
C GLN A 94 10.42 -9.37 14.53
N LEU A 95 10.92 -8.82 13.43
CA LEU A 95 10.32 -7.68 12.75
C LEU A 95 9.23 -8.18 11.78
N GLY A 96 8.07 -7.55 11.78
CA GLY A 96 6.96 -7.84 10.86
C GLY A 96 6.66 -6.72 9.87
N CYS A 97 7.33 -5.57 9.98
CA CYS A 97 7.19 -4.49 9.01
C CYS A 97 7.76 -4.87 7.63
N PHE A 98 7.14 -4.35 6.57
CA PHE A 98 7.57 -4.51 5.17
C PHE A 98 7.56 -5.95 4.62
N THR A 99 6.87 -6.86 5.30
CA THR A 99 6.68 -8.24 4.86
C THR A 99 5.24 -8.67 5.12
N ASP A 100 4.60 -9.33 4.15
CA ASP A 100 3.27 -9.92 4.37
C ASP A 100 3.33 -11.33 4.96
N THR A 101 4.52 -11.94 4.96
CA THR A 101 4.73 -13.29 5.45
C THR A 101 5.43 -13.25 6.80
N ILE A 102 4.90 -14.01 7.75
CA ILE A 102 5.55 -14.20 9.04
C ILE A 102 6.75 -15.11 8.85
N ASN A 103 7.94 -14.61 9.16
CA ASN A 103 9.17 -15.40 9.15
C ASN A 103 9.28 -16.26 10.43
N CYS A 104 8.41 -17.26 10.57
CA CYS A 104 8.47 -18.20 11.68
C CYS A 104 9.01 -19.55 11.19
N HIS A 105 10.19 -19.93 11.67
CA HIS A 105 10.73 -21.27 11.46
C HIS A 105 9.79 -22.33 12.09
N HIS A 106 9.80 -23.56 11.60
CA HIS A 106 8.90 -24.63 12.07
C HIS A 106 9.03 -24.93 13.57
N ASP A 107 10.26 -24.76 14.09
CA ASP A 107 10.58 -24.91 15.50
C ASP A 107 10.19 -23.70 16.35
N ASN A 108 9.77 -22.60 15.76
CA ASN A 108 9.34 -21.41 16.47
C ASN A 108 7.82 -21.29 16.43
N GLU A 109 7.26 -20.61 17.43
CA GLU A 109 5.85 -20.25 17.52
C GLU A 109 5.71 -18.80 17.94
N ILE A 110 4.71 -18.10 17.42
CA ILE A 110 4.46 -16.71 17.79
C ILE A 110 3.77 -16.68 19.16
N ASN A 111 4.32 -15.89 20.08
CA ASN A 111 3.66 -15.58 21.35
C ASN A 111 2.74 -14.37 21.17
N TYR A 112 1.46 -14.62 20.87
CA TYR A 112 0.47 -13.57 20.66
C TYR A 112 0.18 -12.72 21.91
N GLU A 113 0.39 -13.27 23.10
CA GLU A 113 0.10 -12.60 24.38
C GLU A 113 1.31 -11.81 24.92
N SER A 114 2.41 -11.76 24.18
CA SER A 114 3.59 -11.01 24.62
C SER A 114 3.31 -9.51 24.69
N ALA A 115 3.64 -8.91 25.84
CA ALA A 115 3.67 -7.46 26.02
C ALA A 115 4.74 -6.76 25.15
N ARG A 116 5.65 -7.52 24.53
CA ARG A 116 6.66 -7.01 23.60
C ARG A 116 6.14 -6.92 22.17
N ASN A 117 4.95 -7.44 21.86
CA ASN A 117 4.35 -7.28 20.55
C ASN A 117 3.97 -5.80 20.33
N VAL A 118 4.24 -5.29 19.13
CA VAL A 118 3.83 -3.93 18.74
C VAL A 118 2.86 -4.05 17.59
N THR A 119 1.62 -3.67 17.83
CA THR A 119 0.59 -3.58 16.79
C THR A 119 0.74 -2.27 16.04
N LEU A 120 0.82 -2.34 14.72
CA LEU A 120 0.84 -1.20 13.81
C LEU A 120 -0.33 -1.30 12.83
N GLN A 121 -0.59 -0.19 12.15
CA GLN A 121 -1.63 -0.08 11.13
C GLN A 121 -1.01 0.24 9.77
N ARG A 122 -1.56 -0.32 8.70
CA ARG A 122 -1.19 0.01 7.32
C ARG A 122 -2.43 0.32 6.49
N PHE A 123 -2.26 1.21 5.52
CA PHE A 123 -3.29 1.50 4.52
C PHE A 123 -3.02 0.68 3.27
N THR A 124 -4.06 0.03 2.77
CA THR A 124 -4.00 -0.78 1.54
C THR A 124 -4.65 0.00 0.40
N PHE A 125 -3.92 0.17 -0.70
CA PHE A 125 -4.40 0.87 -1.88
C PHE A 125 -4.73 -0.11 -3.01
N CYS A 126 -5.88 0.10 -3.65
CA CYS A 126 -6.20 -0.57 -4.90
C CYS A 126 -5.56 0.19 -6.06
N CYS A 127 -4.53 -0.39 -6.66
CA CYS A 127 -3.79 0.22 -7.76
C CYS A 127 -4.13 -0.45 -9.10
N ILE A 128 -4.50 0.34 -10.10
CA ILE A 128 -4.75 -0.13 -11.46
C ILE A 128 -3.69 0.41 -12.43
N PRO A 129 -3.47 -0.27 -13.58
CA PRO A 129 -2.69 0.31 -14.66
C PRO A 129 -3.24 1.67 -15.06
N ILE A 130 -2.36 2.65 -15.29
CA ILE A 130 -2.77 4.02 -15.63
C ILE A 130 -3.65 3.99 -16.91
N PRO A 131 -4.92 4.43 -16.83
CA PRO A 131 -5.82 4.39 -17.97
C PRO A 131 -5.30 5.31 -19.09
N GLY A 132 -5.45 4.87 -20.33
CA GLY A 132 -4.99 5.63 -21.49
C GLY A 132 -3.46 5.65 -21.71
N LEU A 133 -2.68 4.91 -20.90
CA LEU A 133 -1.24 4.75 -21.10
C LEU A 133 -0.94 3.89 -22.35
N ASN A 134 -0.80 4.56 -23.49
CA ASN A 134 -0.49 3.93 -24.77
C ASN A 134 1.02 3.92 -25.08
N ALA A 135 1.43 3.10 -26.06
CA ALA A 135 2.83 2.94 -26.43
C ALA A 135 3.47 4.28 -26.89
N TRP A 136 2.70 5.16 -27.54
CA TRP A 136 3.18 6.49 -27.92
C TRP A 136 3.61 7.33 -26.71
N LEU A 137 2.88 7.23 -25.59
CA LEU A 137 3.22 7.92 -24.35
C LEU A 137 4.39 7.25 -23.61
N LYS A 138 4.50 5.91 -23.66
CA LYS A 138 5.61 5.16 -23.05
C LYS A 138 6.96 5.49 -23.69
N ASN A 139 7.01 5.63 -25.02
CA ASN A 139 8.25 5.85 -25.78
C ASN A 139 8.98 7.16 -25.48
N LYS A 140 8.39 8.08 -24.71
CA LYS A 140 9.06 9.33 -24.29
C LYS A 140 9.96 9.16 -23.07
N ASN A 141 9.78 8.09 -22.29
CA ASN A 141 10.43 7.92 -20.98
C ASN A 141 11.37 6.71 -20.87
N SER A 142 11.39 5.80 -21.85
CA SER A 142 12.15 4.56 -21.73
C SER A 142 13.02 4.37 -22.98
N GLN A 143 14.34 4.34 -22.79
CA GLN A 143 15.21 3.69 -23.76
C GLN A 143 14.72 2.24 -23.89
N THR A 144 14.35 1.91 -25.12
CA THR A 144 13.59 0.75 -25.56
C THR A 144 14.17 -0.59 -25.14
N LEU A 145 13.39 -1.41 -24.44
CA LEU A 145 13.40 -2.86 -24.64
C LEU A 145 12.06 -3.25 -25.28
N LEU A 146 12.12 -3.47 -26.60
CA LEU A 146 10.99 -3.89 -27.42
C LEU A 146 10.67 -5.35 -27.10
N PHE A 147 9.58 -5.60 -26.38
CA PHE A 147 8.85 -6.86 -26.52
C PHE A 147 7.49 -6.59 -27.14
N HIS A 148 7.42 -6.94 -28.42
CA HIS A 148 6.25 -6.84 -29.25
C HIS A 148 5.42 -8.12 -29.08
N HIS A 149 4.18 -8.00 -28.62
CA HIS A 149 3.17 -9.01 -28.92
C HIS A 149 1.79 -8.36 -29.18
N TYR A 150 1.35 -8.50 -30.44
CA TYR A 150 0.01 -8.32 -31.02
C TYR A 150 -1.12 -8.99 -30.17
N THR A 151 -2.43 -8.71 -30.19
CA THR A 151 -3.40 -7.85 -30.95
C THR A 151 -4.80 -8.04 -30.35
N GLY A 152 -5.71 -7.05 -30.53
CA GLY A 152 -7.18 -7.23 -30.54
C GLY A 152 -7.90 -6.47 -29.41
N SER A 153 -8.95 -5.67 -29.60
CA SER A 153 -9.79 -5.33 -30.75
C SER A 153 -10.29 -3.89 -30.60
N VAL A 154 -10.29 -3.11 -31.68
CA VAL A 154 -10.95 -1.80 -31.76
C VAL A 154 -12.47 -2.03 -31.82
N SER A 155 -13.16 -1.85 -30.70
CA SER A 155 -14.63 -1.80 -30.69
C SER A 155 -15.11 -0.37 -30.87
N LYS A 156 -15.90 -0.19 -31.94
CA LYS A 156 -16.41 1.06 -32.50
C LYS A 156 -17.24 1.88 -31.50
N LYS A 157 -17.10 3.21 -31.54
CA LYS A 157 -17.98 4.17 -30.84
C LYS A 157 -19.44 3.93 -31.24
N ARG A 158 -20.36 3.92 -30.27
CA ARG A 158 -21.82 3.96 -30.51
C ARG A 158 -22.19 5.34 -31.10
N PRO A 159 -23.03 5.42 -32.15
CA PRO A 159 -23.56 6.71 -32.59
C PRO A 159 -24.58 7.21 -31.55
N ALA A 160 -24.57 8.51 -31.28
CA ALA A 160 -25.62 9.18 -30.53
C ALA A 160 -26.83 9.33 -31.46
N ASP A 161 -27.95 8.72 -31.10
CA ASP A 161 -29.24 8.98 -31.76
C ASP A 161 -30.00 9.97 -30.87
N ASP A 162 -30.19 11.16 -31.41
CA ASP A 162 -30.80 12.32 -30.79
C ASP A 162 -32.22 12.37 -31.32
N ASN A 163 -33.24 11.95 -30.54
CA ASN A 163 -34.63 12.24 -30.87
C ASN A 163 -35.54 12.28 -29.64
N ASN A 164 -36.39 13.31 -29.70
CA ASN A 164 -37.15 13.97 -28.65
C ASN A 164 -38.27 13.15 -27.96
N MET A 165 -38.65 13.74 -26.81
CA MET A 165 -39.75 13.45 -25.88
C MET A 165 -41.08 13.02 -26.51
N GLU A 166 -41.75 12.06 -25.87
CA GLU A 166 -43.20 12.09 -25.65
C GLU A 166 -43.56 11.30 -24.37
N GLU A 167 -44.31 11.96 -23.48
CA GLU A 167 -44.85 11.44 -22.22
C GLU A 167 -46.18 10.71 -22.47
N ASP A 168 -46.46 9.57 -21.79
CA ASP A 168 -47.66 9.47 -20.92
C ASP A 168 -47.85 8.11 -20.18
N LYS A 169 -47.87 8.26 -18.85
CA LYS A 169 -48.81 7.76 -17.80
C LYS A 169 -48.97 6.28 -17.35
N ILE A 170 -48.49 6.07 -16.12
CA ILE A 170 -49.15 5.58 -14.87
C ILE A 170 -49.75 4.15 -14.83
N ILE A 171 -49.18 3.30 -13.95
CA ILE A 171 -49.90 2.67 -12.82
C ILE A 171 -49.00 2.72 -11.57
N SER A 172 -49.53 3.36 -10.52
CA SER A 172 -48.96 3.54 -9.20
C SER A 172 -49.40 2.43 -8.24
N ASP A 173 -48.49 1.96 -7.38
CA ASP A 173 -48.83 1.51 -6.03
C ASP A 173 -47.73 1.91 -5.03
N THR A 174 -48.16 2.34 -3.85
CA THR A 174 -47.47 3.23 -2.90
C THR A 174 -46.89 2.51 -1.68
N CYS A 175 -45.87 3.08 -1.01
CA CYS A 175 -45.83 3.57 0.40
C CYS A 175 -44.62 2.95 1.14
N LYS A 176 -43.90 3.55 2.11
CA LYS A 176 -43.88 4.85 2.80
C LYS A 176 -42.56 4.94 3.59
N LYS A 177 -41.99 6.13 3.67
CA LYS A 177 -40.98 6.51 4.68
C LYS A 177 -41.73 6.94 5.94
N SER A 178 -41.28 6.58 7.14
CA SER A 178 -41.72 7.25 8.37
C SER A 178 -40.53 7.55 9.29
N LYS A 179 -40.50 8.78 9.81
CA LYS A 179 -39.69 9.22 10.95
C LYS A 179 -40.49 8.95 12.23
N LYS A 180 -39.81 8.59 13.32
CA LYS A 180 -40.24 8.89 14.69
C LYS A 180 -39.01 9.22 15.55
N ASP A 181 -39.12 10.34 16.25
CA ASP A 181 -38.27 10.79 17.34
C ASP A 181 -38.52 9.97 18.61
N ILE A 182 -37.47 9.71 19.41
CA ILE A 182 -37.55 9.45 20.86
C ILE A 182 -36.35 10.12 21.53
N GLN A 183 -36.63 10.75 22.67
CA GLN A 183 -35.80 11.71 23.38
C GLN A 183 -34.88 11.09 24.46
N ASN A 184 -33.90 11.91 24.87
CA ASN A 184 -33.32 12.08 26.22
C ASN A 184 -31.95 11.45 26.57
N GLU A 185 -31.00 12.38 26.69
CA GLU A 185 -30.16 12.67 27.88
C GLU A 185 -28.95 11.80 28.26
N THR A 186 -27.83 12.52 28.34
CA THR A 186 -26.68 12.35 29.25
C THR A 186 -25.71 11.21 28.97
N VAL A 187 -24.67 11.50 28.16
CA VAL A 187 -23.25 11.45 28.57
C VAL A 187 -22.47 12.41 27.66
N ALA A 188 -22.53 13.70 27.98
CA ALA A 188 -21.64 14.71 27.40
C ALA A 188 -20.46 14.87 28.36
N GLU A 189 -19.49 13.96 28.28
CA GLU A 189 -18.12 14.11 28.81
C GLU A 189 -17.34 12.87 28.35
N LEU A 190 -16.09 13.06 27.90
CA LEU A 190 -15.12 12.09 27.34
C LEU A 190 -14.85 12.14 25.81
N LEU A 191 -15.37 13.12 25.07
CA LEU A 191 -14.85 13.45 23.73
C LEU A 191 -14.02 14.73 23.78
N HIS A 192 -12.83 14.66 24.37
CA HIS A 192 -11.73 15.59 24.11
C HIS A 192 -10.46 14.75 24.09
N ASP A 193 -10.07 14.36 22.88
CA ASP A 193 -8.70 14.16 22.38
C ASP A 193 -8.74 13.26 21.14
N GLN A 194 -9.53 13.66 20.14
CA GLN A 194 -9.26 13.19 18.78
C GLN A 194 -8.29 14.18 18.15
N VAL A 195 -7.03 13.76 18.05
CA VAL A 195 -6.05 14.38 17.16
C VAL A 195 -6.66 14.34 15.75
N ASP A 196 -6.75 15.51 15.14
CA ASP A 196 -7.32 15.73 13.82
C ASP A 196 -6.38 15.11 12.76
N ILE A 197 -6.56 13.81 12.48
CA ILE A 197 -5.71 13.02 11.54
C ILE A 197 -5.90 13.49 10.08
N SER A 198 -6.86 14.38 9.81
CA SER A 198 -7.07 15.03 8.51
C SER A 198 -5.84 15.81 8.00
N LYS A 199 -4.86 16.09 8.88
CA LYS A 199 -3.61 16.80 8.55
C LYS A 199 -2.45 15.90 8.11
N ASN A 200 -2.59 14.57 8.16
CA ASN A 200 -1.51 13.62 7.84
C ASN A 200 -1.75 12.78 6.58
N ILE A 201 -2.70 13.19 5.72
CA ILE A 201 -2.77 12.66 4.36
C ILE A 201 -1.58 13.28 3.59
N PRO A 202 -0.59 12.50 3.12
CA PRO A 202 0.43 13.04 2.25
C PRO A 202 -0.26 13.57 1.00
N GLN A 203 -0.16 14.86 0.74
CA GLN A 203 -0.54 15.39 -0.56
C GLN A 203 0.45 14.81 -1.57
N LEU A 204 -0.01 13.84 -2.36
CA LEU A 204 0.77 13.28 -3.46
C LEU A 204 1.02 14.40 -4.47
N GLN A 205 2.22 14.99 -4.38
CA GLN A 205 2.72 15.92 -5.38
C GLN A 205 3.08 15.10 -6.63
N GLU A 206 2.81 15.62 -7.83
CA GLU A 206 2.89 14.89 -9.11
C GLU A 206 4.25 14.21 -9.40
N ASP A 207 5.30 14.52 -8.63
CA ASP A 207 6.67 14.03 -8.78
C ASP A 207 7.08 12.94 -7.77
N ASP A 208 6.21 12.52 -6.85
CA ASP A 208 6.54 11.49 -5.87
C ASP A 208 6.58 10.09 -6.51
N GLN A 209 7.78 9.65 -6.90
CA GLN A 209 8.00 8.27 -7.29
C GLN A 209 7.97 7.36 -6.05
N THR A 210 6.86 6.63 -5.88
CA THR A 210 6.73 5.68 -4.76
C THR A 210 7.54 4.41 -5.02
N VAL A 211 8.30 4.02 -4.01
CA VAL A 211 9.15 2.83 -4.00
C VAL A 211 8.54 1.79 -3.05
N PHE A 212 8.52 0.52 -3.47
CA PHE A 212 7.95 -0.59 -2.73
C PHE A 212 8.98 -1.74 -2.63
N ILE A 213 8.81 -2.61 -1.64
CA ILE A 213 9.58 -3.86 -1.53
C ILE A 213 8.73 -4.97 -2.14
N LYS A 214 9.29 -5.74 -3.08
CA LYS A 214 8.60 -6.82 -3.79
C LYS A 214 8.71 -8.15 -3.04
#